data_AF-A0A4Y2B288-F1
#
_entry.id   AF-A0A4Y2B288-F1
#
_cell.length_a   1.000
_cell.length_b   1.000
_cell.length_c   1.000
_cell.angle_alpha   90.00
_cell.angle_beta   90.00
_cell.angle_gamma   90.00
#
_symmetry.space_group_name_H-M   'P 1'
#
loop_
_entity.id
_entity.type
_entity.pdbx_description
1 polymer ?
#
loop_
_entity_poly.entity_id
_entity_poly.type
_entity_poly.pdbx_seq_one_letter_code
_entity_poly.pdbx_strand_id
1 'polypeptide(L)'
;MEFQGRCGLVVRSWLRTCKAPDSEPDSTEDQWCSQSVWRPGQNKFKRTGSVTDASRSGRPKTATDEGSSTQVLASMASSPTKGTRRLSAQMGISRSSGMHNLRTNKWHPYKLRMLQHLTEDDPERRNRVQ
;
A
#
# COMPACT_ATOMS: atom_id res chain seq x y z
N MET A 1 3.52 41.69 -24.57
CA MET A 1 3.01 40.36 -24.20
C MET A 1 3.89 39.36 -24.92
N GLU A 2 5.07 39.09 -24.38
CA GLU A 2 5.28 37.96 -23.45
C GLU A 2 4.63 36.69 -23.97
N PHE A 3 5.45 35.80 -24.53
CA PHE A 3 5.35 34.39 -24.23
C PHE A 3 6.77 33.82 -24.24
N GLN A 4 7.16 33.36 -23.06
CA GLN A 4 8.51 32.98 -22.67
C GLN A 4 9.02 31.83 -23.55
N GLY A 5 10.25 32.01 -24.02
CA GLY A 5 10.93 31.04 -24.87
C GLY A 5 11.48 29.86 -24.07
N ARG A 6 11.25 28.66 -24.65
CA ARG A 6 12.24 27.60 -24.94
C ARG A 6 12.94 26.96 -23.73
N CYS A 7 12.61 25.69 -23.48
CA CYS A 7 13.25 24.48 -24.03
C CYS A 7 14.53 24.09 -23.28
N GLY A 8 14.57 22.83 -22.85
CA GLY A 8 15.83 22.11 -22.72
C GLY A 8 15.95 21.27 -21.45
N LEU A 9 15.51 20.02 -21.53
CA LEU A 9 16.06 18.95 -20.70
C LEU A 9 17.59 18.97 -20.77
N VAL A 10 18.26 19.01 -19.62
CA VAL A 10 19.59 18.39 -19.49
C VAL A 10 19.63 17.63 -18.16
N VAL A 11 19.49 16.31 -18.26
CA VAL A 11 19.92 15.36 -17.24
C VAL A 11 21.42 15.59 -17.03
N ARG A 12 21.81 16.13 -15.87
CA ARG A 12 23.21 16.13 -15.44
C ARG A 12 23.28 15.56 -14.04
N SER A 13 23.92 14.40 -13.99
CA SER A 13 24.72 13.84 -12.90
C SER A 13 25.01 14.84 -11.77
N TRP A 14 24.48 14.56 -10.57
CA TRP A 14 24.98 15.09 -9.31
C TRP A 14 25.35 13.92 -8.40
N LEU A 15 26.28 13.06 -8.85
CA LEU A 15 27.26 12.48 -7.94
C LEU A 15 28.18 13.61 -7.48
N ARG A 16 27.66 14.50 -6.63
CA ARG A 16 28.46 15.54 -5.99
C ARG A 16 28.89 15.02 -4.62
N THR A 17 30.14 14.58 -4.60
CA THR A 17 31.02 14.32 -3.45
C THR A 17 30.45 14.76 -2.10
N CYS A 18 30.13 13.79 -1.25
CA CYS A 18 30.06 14.00 0.20
C CYS A 18 31.49 14.34 0.67
N LYS A 19 31.80 15.63 0.80
CA LYS A 19 33.00 16.09 1.50
C LYS A 19 32.71 15.92 3.00
N ALA A 20 33.52 15.13 3.70
CA ALA A 20 33.46 15.05 5.17
C ALA A 20 33.71 16.46 5.77
N PRO A 21 32.97 16.86 6.81
CA PRO A 21 33.05 18.22 7.34
C PRO A 21 34.23 18.34 8.33
N ASP A 22 35.42 18.66 7.82
CA ASP A 22 36.56 19.07 8.67
C ASP A 22 36.95 20.55 8.45
N SER A 23 36.12 21.36 7.77
CA SER A 23 36.37 22.79 7.55
C SER A 23 35.22 23.64 8.08
N GLU A 24 35.58 24.65 8.88
CA GLU A 24 34.71 25.66 9.48
C GLU A 24 33.78 26.32 8.44
N PRO A 25 32.51 26.60 8.79
CA PRO A 25 31.55 27.15 7.84
C PRO A 25 31.86 28.63 7.53
N ASP A 26 32.26 28.89 6.28
CA ASP A 26 32.35 30.23 5.70
C ASP A 26 30.94 30.81 5.52
N SER A 27 30.71 31.93 6.18
CA SER A 27 29.39 32.45 6.53
C SER A 27 28.83 33.33 5.42
N THR A 28 28.23 32.80 4.35
CA THR A 28 27.13 33.52 3.63
C THR A 28 26.34 32.78 2.53
N GLU A 29 26.52 31.47 2.28
CA GLU A 29 25.81 30.80 1.16
C GLU A 29 24.86 29.65 1.54
N ASP A 30 24.62 29.39 2.85
CA ASP A 30 23.79 28.27 3.32
C ASP A 30 22.38 28.69 3.81
N GLN A 31 21.85 29.81 3.32
CA GLN A 31 20.62 30.40 3.85
C GLN A 31 19.35 29.84 3.20
N TRP A 32 19.15 28.51 3.21
CA TRP A 32 17.93 27.86 2.69
C TRP A 32 17.20 26.95 3.69
N CYS A 33 17.64 26.88 4.94
CA CYS A 33 16.84 26.32 6.02
C CYS A 33 17.08 27.08 7.32
N SER A 34 16.02 27.59 7.94
CA SER A 34 16.09 28.15 9.28
C SER A 34 16.75 27.17 10.25
N GLN A 35 17.55 27.66 11.21
CA GLN A 35 18.24 26.82 12.18
C GLN A 35 17.29 25.86 12.93
N SER A 36 16.02 26.24 13.07
CA SER A 36 14.97 25.42 13.68
C SER A 36 14.60 24.17 12.88
N VAL A 37 14.79 24.18 11.56
CA VAL A 37 14.54 23.04 10.66
C VAL A 37 15.78 22.16 10.53
N TRP A 38 16.96 22.78 10.48
CA TRP A 38 18.22 22.07 10.24
C TRP A 38 18.67 21.23 11.43
N ARG A 39 18.62 21.80 12.66
CA ARG A 39 19.10 21.12 13.87
C ARG A 39 18.35 19.81 14.18
N PRO A 40 17.00 19.74 14.10
CA PRO A 40 16.29 18.47 14.28
C PRO A 40 16.64 17.42 13.22
N GLY A 41 16.84 17.82 11.96
CA GLY A 41 17.23 16.91 10.88
C GLY A 41 18.58 16.24 11.14
N GLN A 42 19.57 17.00 11.58
CA GLN A 42 20.88 16.44 11.96
C GLN A 42 20.80 15.47 13.13
N ASN A 43 20.03 15.81 14.17
CA ASN A 43 19.85 14.94 15.33
C ASN A 43 19.09 13.65 14.98
N LYS A 44 18.05 13.74 14.12
CA LYS A 44 17.32 12.57 13.59
C LYS A 44 18.25 11.64 12.82
N PHE A 45 19.11 12.19 11.96
CA PHE A 45 20.09 11.44 11.17
C PHE A 45 21.14 10.76 12.05
N LYS A 46 21.76 11.49 12.99
CA LYS A 46 22.75 10.91 13.92
C LYS A 46 22.18 9.77 14.77
N ARG A 47 20.90 9.84 15.12
CA ARG A 47 20.23 8.83 15.95
C ARG A 47 19.76 7.60 15.16
N THR A 48 19.24 7.80 13.95
CA THR A 48 18.47 6.77 13.21
C THR A 48 19.18 6.33 11.93
N GLY A 49 20.19 7.08 11.48
CA GLY A 49 20.84 6.90 10.17
C GLY A 49 19.99 7.36 8.97
N SER A 50 18.80 7.91 9.22
CA SER A 50 17.88 8.38 8.19
C SER A 50 17.26 9.73 8.55
N VAL A 51 17.02 10.56 7.53
CA VAL A 51 16.29 11.84 7.62
C VAL A 51 14.79 11.65 7.33
N THR A 52 14.38 10.47 6.87
CA THR A 52 12.96 10.16 6.59
C THR A 52 12.12 10.29 7.86
N ASP A 53 10.95 10.91 7.74
CA ASP A 53 10.02 10.98 8.86
C ASP A 53 9.58 9.59 9.31
N ALA A 54 9.47 9.40 10.62
CA ALA A 54 8.95 8.18 11.20
C ALA A 54 7.45 8.02 10.88
N SER A 55 6.98 6.78 10.84
CA SER A 55 5.56 6.49 10.74
C SER A 55 4.80 7.16 11.89
N ARG A 56 3.82 8.00 11.55
CA ARG A 56 2.98 8.66 12.56
C ARG A 56 2.10 7.61 13.24
N SER A 57 1.96 7.69 14.57
CA SER A 57 0.93 6.92 15.27
C SER A 57 -0.44 7.42 14.81
N GLY A 58 -1.10 6.62 13.98
CA GLY A 58 -2.43 6.92 13.46
C GLY A 58 -3.53 6.73 14.50
N ARG A 59 -4.78 6.98 14.09
CA ARG A 59 -5.97 6.69 14.91
C ARG A 59 -6.07 5.18 15.18
N PRO A 60 -6.28 4.74 16.44
CA PRO A 60 -6.44 3.32 16.76
C PRO A 60 -7.70 2.74 16.09
N LYS A 61 -7.59 1.51 15.59
CA LYS A 61 -8.69 0.80 14.92
C LYS A 61 -9.62 0.19 15.96
N THR A 62 -10.77 0.82 16.23
CA THR A 62 -11.71 0.34 17.26
C THR A 62 -12.58 -0.85 16.78
N ALA A 63 -12.84 -0.95 15.48
CA ALA A 63 -13.79 -1.94 14.91
C ALA A 63 -13.12 -3.12 14.18
N THR A 64 -11.79 -3.11 14.09
CA THR A 64 -10.96 -4.08 13.37
C THR A 64 -9.73 -4.35 14.22
N ASP A 65 -9.99 -4.73 15.47
CA ASP A 65 -8.96 -5.27 16.35
C ASP A 65 -8.56 -6.67 15.85
N GLU A 66 -7.32 -7.08 16.09
CA GLU A 66 -6.80 -8.37 15.63
C GLU A 66 -7.57 -9.55 16.25
N GLY A 67 -8.08 -9.41 17.48
CA GLY A 67 -8.96 -10.42 18.09
C GLY A 67 -10.32 -10.52 17.38
N SER A 68 -10.87 -9.39 16.95
CA SER A 68 -12.16 -9.38 16.22
C SER A 68 -12.03 -9.91 14.78
N SER A 69 -10.90 -9.63 14.11
CA SER A 69 -10.65 -10.07 12.75
C SER A 69 -10.51 -11.59 12.68
N THR A 70 -9.79 -12.20 13.63
CA THR A 70 -9.61 -13.65 13.72
C THR A 70 -10.92 -14.39 13.97
N GLN A 71 -11.80 -13.89 14.84
CA GLN A 71 -13.12 -14.50 15.05
C GLN A 71 -14.01 -14.42 13.80
N VAL A 72 -14.00 -13.29 13.08
CA VAL A 72 -14.72 -13.15 11.81
C VAL A 72 -14.22 -14.18 10.80
N LEU A 73 -12.90 -14.34 10.67
CA LEU A 73 -12.30 -15.31 9.75
C LEU A 73 -12.62 -16.75 10.15
N ALA A 74 -12.56 -17.09 11.43
CA ALA A 74 -12.93 -18.41 11.93
C ALA A 74 -14.39 -18.75 11.58
N SER A 75 -15.31 -17.82 11.80
CA SER A 75 -16.74 -18.03 11.47
C SER A 75 -16.97 -18.22 9.97
N MET A 76 -16.21 -17.52 9.12
CA MET A 76 -16.27 -17.64 7.67
C MET A 76 -15.63 -18.95 7.19
N ALA A 77 -14.53 -19.39 7.81
CA ALA A 77 -13.89 -20.67 7.52
C ALA A 77 -14.80 -21.85 7.85
N SER A 78 -15.54 -21.79 8.97
CA SER A 78 -16.54 -22.81 9.30
C SER A 78 -17.73 -22.84 8.35
N SER A 79 -18.02 -21.73 7.66
CA SER A 79 -19.22 -21.61 6.81
C SER A 79 -19.03 -20.60 5.67
N PRO A 80 -18.26 -20.96 4.63
CA PRO A 80 -17.82 -20.02 3.59
C PRO A 80 -18.96 -19.51 2.69
N THR A 81 -20.08 -20.21 2.66
CA THR A 81 -21.26 -19.81 1.87
C THR A 81 -22.09 -18.72 2.54
N LYS A 82 -21.81 -18.38 3.82
CA LYS A 82 -22.59 -17.36 4.54
C LYS A 82 -22.29 -15.97 3.98
N GLY A 83 -23.37 -15.22 3.73
CA GLY A 83 -23.27 -13.83 3.29
C GLY A 83 -22.82 -12.88 4.42
N THR A 84 -22.19 -11.77 4.03
CA THR A 84 -21.66 -10.74 4.95
C THR A 84 -22.72 -10.10 5.84
N ARG A 85 -23.98 -10.00 5.40
CA ARG A 85 -25.08 -9.48 6.22
C ARG A 85 -25.41 -10.41 7.40
N ARG A 86 -25.40 -11.73 7.20
CA ARG A 86 -25.66 -12.70 8.29
C ARG A 86 -24.47 -12.77 9.25
N LEU A 87 -23.26 -12.76 8.72
CA LEU A 87 -22.03 -12.71 9.51
C LEU A 87 -21.98 -11.45 10.40
N SER A 88 -22.34 -10.28 9.85
CA SER A 88 -22.47 -9.02 10.59
C SER A 88 -23.45 -9.14 11.76
N ALA A 89 -24.63 -9.72 11.54
CA ALA A 89 -25.62 -9.93 12.60
C ALA A 89 -25.15 -10.92 13.68
N GLN A 90 -24.40 -11.97 13.30
CA GLN A 90 -23.87 -12.97 14.23
C GLN A 90 -22.77 -12.41 15.13
N MET A 91 -21.88 -11.59 14.56
CA MET A 91 -20.70 -11.07 15.26
C MET A 91 -20.96 -9.71 15.92
N GLY A 92 -22.12 -9.08 15.69
CA GLY A 92 -22.43 -7.74 16.20
C GLY A 92 -21.60 -6.62 15.57
N ILE A 93 -20.94 -6.88 14.44
CA ILE A 93 -20.05 -5.93 13.75
C ILE A 93 -20.82 -5.27 12.61
N SER A 94 -20.54 -4.01 12.30
CA SER A 94 -21.10 -3.35 11.12
C SER A 94 -20.72 -4.09 9.83
N ARG A 95 -21.63 -4.15 8.87
CA ARG A 95 -21.38 -4.82 7.57
C ARG A 95 -20.14 -4.28 6.87
N SER A 96 -19.88 -2.97 6.94
CA SER A 96 -18.72 -2.33 6.33
C SER A 96 -17.41 -2.79 6.96
N SER A 97 -17.35 -2.90 8.30
CA SER A 97 -16.16 -3.41 8.99
C SER A 97 -15.93 -4.90 8.71
N GLY A 98 -16.99 -5.72 8.72
CA GLY A 98 -16.89 -7.13 8.32
C GLY A 98 -16.37 -7.30 6.88
N MET A 99 -16.85 -6.48 5.95
CA MET A 99 -16.37 -6.47 4.56
C MET A 99 -14.91 -5.99 4.46
N HIS A 100 -14.53 -4.96 5.22
CA HIS A 100 -13.15 -4.46 5.27
C HIS A 100 -12.19 -5.56 5.75
N ASN A 101 -12.54 -6.25 6.83
CA ASN A 101 -11.79 -7.40 7.35
C ASN A 101 -11.57 -8.48 6.29
N LEU A 102 -12.62 -8.89 5.58
CA LEU A 102 -12.52 -9.91 4.53
C LEU A 102 -11.60 -9.46 3.38
N ARG A 103 -11.69 -8.18 2.97
CA ARG A 103 -10.83 -7.62 1.91
C ARG A 103 -9.36 -7.55 2.33
N THR A 104 -9.08 -7.10 3.55
CA THR A 104 -7.71 -7.00 4.08
C THR A 104 -7.04 -8.38 4.14
N ASN A 105 -7.80 -9.41 4.50
CA ASN A 105 -7.32 -10.79 4.58
C ASN A 105 -7.40 -11.55 3.24
N LYS A 106 -7.75 -10.88 2.13
CA LYS A 106 -7.84 -11.47 0.79
C LYS A 106 -8.87 -12.61 0.67
N TRP A 107 -9.93 -12.57 1.47
CA TRP A 107 -11.07 -13.49 1.35
C TRP A 107 -12.04 -13.00 0.27
N HIS A 108 -12.08 -13.74 -0.85
CA HIS A 108 -12.92 -13.41 -1.99
C HIS A 108 -14.00 -14.49 -2.20
N PRO A 109 -15.26 -14.10 -2.45
CA PRO A 109 -16.28 -15.06 -2.86
C PRO A 109 -15.91 -15.59 -4.25
N TYR A 110 -15.68 -16.89 -4.34
CA TYR A 110 -15.38 -17.56 -5.60
C TYR A 110 -16.52 -18.51 -5.97
N LYS A 111 -16.82 -18.60 -7.27
CA LYS A 111 -17.77 -19.57 -7.82
C LYS A 111 -17.01 -20.45 -8.80
N LEU A 112 -16.89 -21.73 -8.47
CA LEU A 112 -16.35 -22.72 -9.40
C LEU A 112 -17.27 -22.80 -10.62
N ARG A 113 -16.72 -22.56 -11.81
CA ARG A 113 -17.41 -22.75 -13.09
C ARG A 113 -16.70 -23.85 -13.85
N MET A 114 -17.38 -24.97 -14.09
CA MET A 114 -16.93 -25.95 -15.07
C MET A 114 -17.42 -25.47 -16.44
N LEU A 115 -16.49 -25.08 -17.32
CA LEU A 115 -16.83 -24.44 -18.60
C LEU A 115 -16.76 -25.37 -19.80
N GLN A 116 -15.87 -26.37 -19.77
CA GLN A 116 -15.67 -27.30 -20.87
C GLN A 116 -15.63 -28.72 -20.30
N HIS A 117 -16.49 -29.59 -20.80
CA HIS A 117 -16.34 -31.03 -20.66
C HIS A 117 -15.89 -31.55 -22.02
N LEU A 118 -14.78 -32.30 -22.05
CA LEU A 118 -14.33 -32.94 -23.28
C LEU A 118 -15.12 -34.23 -23.41
N THR A 119 -15.88 -34.37 -24.49
CA THR A 119 -16.57 -35.63 -24.82
C THR A 119 -15.74 -36.40 -25.83
N GLU A 120 -15.81 -37.73 -25.83
CA GLU A 120 -15.07 -38.59 -26.77
C GLU A 120 -15.32 -38.21 -28.25
N ASP A 121 -16.51 -37.68 -28.56
CA ASP A 121 -16.93 -37.24 -29.91
C ASP A 121 -16.48 -35.81 -30.31
N ASP A 122 -15.85 -35.03 -29.41
CA ASP A 122 -15.38 -33.68 -29.73
C ASP A 122 -14.35 -33.56 -30.86
N PRO A 123 -13.35 -34.46 -31.03
CA PRO A 123 -12.41 -34.35 -32.15
C PRO A 123 -13.11 -34.51 -33.50
N GLU A 124 -14.09 -35.41 -33.61
CA GLU A 124 -14.83 -35.63 -34.86
C GLU A 124 -15.73 -34.43 -35.21
N ARG A 125 -16.40 -33.83 -34.22
CA ARG A 125 -17.23 -32.63 -34.42
C ARG A 125 -16.41 -31.40 -34.83
N ARG A 126 -15.16 -31.29 -34.37
CA ARG A 126 -14.24 -30.20 -34.73
C ARG A 126 -13.69 -30.33 -36.15
N ASN A 127 -13.44 -31.57 -36.60
CA ASN A 127 -12.78 -31.83 -37.88
C ASN A 127 -13.77 -31.92 -39.06
N ARG A 128 -15.08 -31.97 -38.79
CA ARG A 128 -16.12 -31.93 -39.82
C ARG A 128 -16.30 -30.49 -40.31
N VAL A 129 -15.50 -30.10 -41.30
CA VAL A 129 -15.69 -28.87 -42.08
C VAL A 129 -17.01 -28.99 -42.84
N GLN A 130 -17.93 -28.04 -42.64
CA GLN A 130 -19.17 -27.89 -43.43
C GLN A 130 -18.89 -27.16 -44.74
#